data_AF-M5DYM2-F1
#
_entry.id   AF-M5DYM2-F1
#
_cell.length_a   1.000
_cell.length_b   1.000
_cell.length_c   1.000
_cell.angle_alpha   90.00
_cell.angle_beta   90.00
_cell.angle_gamma   90.00
#
_symmetry.space_group_name_H-M   'P 1'
#
loop_
_entity.id
_entity.type
_entity.pdbx_description
1 polymer ?
#
loop_
_entity_poly.entity_id
_entity_poly.type
_entity_poly.pdbx_seq_one_letter_code
_entity_poly.pdbx_strand_id
1 'polypeptide(L)'
;MKNKNYFWITANPDIWKIDKTKKNENRFYPAYNSNNNKHRKFDNFKKAEKGDKLVFYQSSPIKKIKGFGKVVKSFYENQNNEEGIEIKLNYLTNKTSWKDLKNDPLLKNSEIIKTNAQGSLLELTKNEYNKIMELSELNYEDILINIIDFNVKLNLDQKLHFPPAMKENLIKRIETNLKQGKHIILIGPPGTGKSKLAKEIAETYVDNNYQMVTATSDWSTFDTIGGYRPNKNGNLEFSPGVFLDCFKNNHAQKSKWLIIDEINRADIDKAFGPLFSALTGDEITLSFKDEGDNYIKVVPEVKNENIDVLDNIFQIKDDWRIIATMNTLDKTSLYEMSYAFMRRFAFVPVPIPEEIDKELLENYFDKWGEDTNDTKNIVELWSTINDYRKIGPAIVKDIINYLSENDNDYVSALISYVLPQFEGLSYDKLNDFYKQISKLNLSLKEEQKYELKAFMTDYFQLREGEEIG
;
A
#
# COMPACT_ATOMS: atom_id res chain seq x y z
N MET A 1 -22.63 -0.06 -14.73
CA MET A 1 -22.25 -1.44 -14.36
C MET A 1 -23.54 -2.20 -14.05
N LYS A 2 -23.79 -3.38 -14.64
CA LYS A 2 -24.95 -4.22 -14.28
C LYS A 2 -24.85 -4.61 -12.80
N ASN A 3 -25.99 -4.64 -12.10
CA ASN A 3 -26.06 -5.17 -10.74
C ASN A 3 -25.66 -6.66 -10.76
N LYS A 4 -24.71 -7.05 -9.90
CA LYS A 4 -24.31 -8.45 -9.73
C LYS A 4 -25.35 -9.17 -8.89
N ASN A 5 -25.74 -10.37 -9.29
CA ASN A 5 -26.65 -11.22 -8.53
C ASN A 5 -25.86 -12.10 -7.54
N TYR A 6 -26.57 -12.59 -6.52
CA TYR A 6 -26.01 -13.43 -5.47
C TYR A 6 -26.81 -14.73 -5.42
N PHE A 7 -26.11 -15.85 -5.38
CA PHE A 7 -26.73 -17.17 -5.35
C PHE A 7 -26.12 -18.08 -4.31
N TRP A 8 -26.91 -19.06 -3.90
CA TRP A 8 -26.56 -20.16 -3.03
C TRP A 8 -26.51 -21.45 -3.83
N ILE A 9 -25.45 -22.23 -3.67
CA ILE A 9 -25.26 -23.55 -4.28
C ILE A 9 -25.25 -24.62 -3.20
N THR A 10 -26.06 -25.66 -3.41
CA THR A 10 -26.12 -26.83 -2.54
C THR A 10 -25.34 -27.99 -3.15
N ALA A 11 -24.22 -28.36 -2.52
CA ALA A 11 -23.45 -29.54 -2.87
C ALA A 11 -23.88 -30.74 -2.02
N ASN A 12 -24.14 -31.88 -2.68
CA ASN A 12 -24.27 -33.16 -2.01
C ASN A 12 -22.87 -33.78 -1.84
N PRO A 13 -22.41 -34.11 -0.61
CA PRO A 13 -21.12 -34.75 -0.35
C PRO A 13 -20.83 -36.01 -1.17
N ASP A 14 -21.86 -36.74 -1.57
CA ASP A 14 -21.72 -37.98 -2.35
C ASP A 14 -21.44 -37.71 -3.84
N ILE A 15 -21.84 -36.52 -4.32
CA ILE A 15 -21.68 -36.07 -5.71
C ILE A 15 -20.52 -35.07 -5.83
N TRP A 16 -20.33 -34.25 -4.79
CA TRP A 16 -19.33 -33.19 -4.75
C TRP A 16 -18.86 -32.93 -3.31
N LYS A 17 -17.61 -33.35 -3.04
CA LYS A 17 -16.88 -32.98 -1.82
C LYS A 17 -16.16 -31.66 -2.03
N ILE A 18 -16.72 -30.57 -1.52
CA ILE A 18 -16.15 -29.23 -1.71
C ILE A 18 -14.72 -29.16 -1.12
N ASP A 19 -14.49 -29.81 0.02
CA ASP A 19 -13.17 -29.86 0.70
C ASP A 19 -12.05 -30.53 -0.13
N LYS A 20 -12.39 -31.34 -1.14
CA LYS A 20 -11.43 -31.99 -2.04
C LYS A 20 -11.31 -31.32 -3.41
N THR A 21 -12.02 -30.20 -3.61
CA THR A 21 -12.03 -29.49 -4.90
C THR A 21 -10.89 -28.48 -4.89
N LYS A 22 -10.05 -28.45 -5.94
CA LYS A 22 -8.96 -27.47 -6.01
C LYS A 22 -9.56 -26.05 -6.07
N LYS A 23 -9.10 -25.17 -5.17
CA LYS A 23 -9.47 -23.75 -5.19
C LYS A 23 -9.10 -23.17 -6.55
N ASN A 24 -9.97 -22.32 -7.09
CA ASN A 24 -9.84 -21.69 -8.40
C ASN A 24 -9.98 -22.57 -9.66
N GLU A 25 -10.31 -23.86 -9.51
CA GLU A 25 -10.67 -24.70 -10.65
C GLU A 25 -12.08 -24.34 -11.14
N ASN A 26 -12.24 -24.28 -12.47
CA ASN A 26 -13.56 -24.12 -13.05
C ASN A 26 -14.28 -25.47 -13.02
N ARG A 27 -15.51 -25.47 -12.55
CA ARG A 27 -16.36 -26.66 -12.50
C ARG A 27 -17.65 -26.41 -13.25
N PHE A 28 -18.04 -27.37 -14.08
CA PHE A 28 -19.38 -27.38 -14.66
C PHE A 28 -20.41 -27.77 -13.59
N TYR A 29 -21.46 -26.97 -13.46
CA TYR A 29 -22.56 -27.21 -12.55
C TYR A 29 -23.85 -27.43 -13.37
N PRO A 30 -24.32 -28.69 -13.47
CA PRO A 30 -25.42 -29.04 -14.37
C PRO A 30 -26.75 -28.48 -13.86
N ALA A 31 -27.61 -28.05 -14.78
CA ALA A 31 -28.95 -27.58 -14.47
C ALA A 31 -30.00 -28.73 -14.39
N TYR A 32 -29.59 -29.94 -14.76
CA TYR A 32 -30.39 -31.16 -14.75
C TYR A 32 -29.75 -32.21 -13.84
N ASN A 33 -30.58 -33.06 -13.24
CA ASN A 33 -30.09 -34.20 -12.47
C ASN A 33 -29.68 -35.37 -13.38
N SER A 34 -29.10 -36.43 -12.79
CA SER A 34 -28.66 -37.64 -13.52
C SER A 34 -29.77 -38.37 -14.29
N ASN A 35 -31.04 -38.08 -13.99
CA ASN A 35 -32.23 -38.64 -14.66
C ASN A 35 -32.83 -37.65 -15.68
N ASN A 36 -32.06 -36.64 -16.09
CA ASN A 36 -32.41 -35.58 -17.04
C ASN A 36 -33.64 -34.73 -16.64
N ASN A 37 -33.98 -34.69 -15.35
CA ASN A 37 -35.03 -33.80 -14.84
C ASN A 37 -34.41 -32.46 -14.42
N LYS A 38 -35.13 -31.37 -14.71
CA LYS A 38 -34.73 -30.02 -14.29
C LYS A 38 -34.58 -29.94 -12.78
N HIS A 39 -33.50 -29.31 -12.32
CA HIS A 39 -33.37 -28.98 -10.90
C HIS A 39 -34.46 -28.01 -10.46
N ARG A 40 -34.85 -28.09 -9.17
CA ARG A 40 -35.77 -27.13 -8.56
C ARG A 40 -35.17 -25.72 -8.69
N LYS A 41 -36.01 -24.75 -9.09
CA LYS A 41 -35.61 -23.35 -9.39
C LYS A 41 -34.65 -23.23 -10.58
N PHE A 42 -34.90 -24.04 -11.62
CA PHE A 42 -34.16 -24.03 -12.89
C PHE A 42 -33.95 -22.63 -13.50
N ASP A 43 -34.95 -21.74 -13.40
CA ASP A 43 -34.86 -20.39 -13.98
C ASP A 43 -33.69 -19.56 -13.41
N ASN A 44 -33.23 -19.86 -12.20
CA ASN A 44 -32.07 -19.20 -11.61
C ASN A 44 -30.77 -19.48 -12.39
N PHE A 45 -30.66 -20.66 -13.03
CA PHE A 45 -29.52 -20.97 -13.91
C PHE A 45 -29.50 -20.08 -15.16
N LYS A 46 -30.68 -19.72 -15.68
CA LYS A 46 -30.80 -18.80 -16.82
C LYS A 46 -30.55 -17.34 -16.43
N LYS A 47 -30.81 -16.97 -15.17
CA LYS A 47 -30.53 -15.63 -14.64
C LYS A 47 -29.07 -15.40 -14.25
N ALA A 48 -28.33 -16.48 -13.96
CA ALA A 48 -26.94 -16.40 -13.54
C ALA A 48 -26.03 -15.90 -14.69
N GLU A 49 -25.45 -14.71 -14.51
CA GLU A 49 -24.51 -14.09 -15.43
C GLU A 49 -23.06 -14.27 -14.95
N LYS A 50 -22.10 -14.16 -15.89
CA LYS A 50 -20.69 -14.19 -15.56
C LYS A 50 -20.33 -13.08 -14.57
N GLY A 51 -19.71 -13.45 -13.45
CA GLY A 51 -19.31 -12.54 -12.38
C GLY A 51 -20.27 -12.48 -11.18
N ASP A 52 -21.44 -13.12 -11.28
CA ASP A 52 -22.37 -13.28 -10.15
C ASP A 52 -21.73 -14.09 -9.02
N LYS A 53 -22.12 -13.76 -7.78
CA LYS A 53 -21.47 -14.26 -6.57
C LYS A 53 -22.17 -15.50 -6.03
N LEU A 54 -21.38 -16.45 -5.51
CA LEU A 54 -21.86 -17.75 -5.08
C LEU A 54 -21.46 -18.04 -3.63
N VAL A 55 -22.39 -18.58 -2.86
CA VAL A 55 -22.15 -19.24 -1.57
C VAL A 55 -22.23 -20.75 -1.77
N PHE A 56 -21.20 -21.47 -1.34
CA PHE A 56 -21.14 -22.92 -1.44
C PHE A 56 -21.49 -23.55 -0.10
N TYR A 57 -22.61 -24.26 -0.08
CA TYR A 57 -23.07 -25.00 1.08
C TYR A 57 -22.99 -26.50 0.83
N GLN A 58 -22.46 -27.24 1.78
CA GLN A 58 -22.45 -28.69 1.73
C GLN A 58 -23.57 -29.25 2.61
N SER A 59 -24.44 -30.03 1.98
CA SER A 59 -25.61 -30.64 2.61
C SER A 59 -25.24 -31.79 3.56
N SER A 60 -26.24 -32.56 4.00
CA SER A 60 -26.08 -33.64 4.98
C SER A 60 -25.01 -34.66 4.54
N PRO A 61 -24.14 -35.16 5.44
CA PRO A 61 -24.14 -34.95 6.89
C PRO A 61 -23.43 -33.68 7.37
N ILE A 62 -22.76 -32.94 6.49
CA ILE A 62 -21.85 -31.87 6.90
C ILE A 62 -22.59 -30.60 7.34
N LYS A 63 -23.61 -30.18 6.57
CA LYS A 63 -24.48 -29.03 6.88
C LYS A 63 -23.72 -27.74 7.28
N LYS A 64 -22.74 -27.34 6.46
CA LYS A 64 -21.92 -26.13 6.68
C LYS A 64 -21.70 -25.34 5.39
N ILE A 65 -21.46 -24.03 5.54
CA ILE A 65 -20.85 -23.23 4.48
C ILE A 65 -19.42 -23.72 4.29
N LYS A 66 -19.08 -24.01 3.04
CA LYS A 66 -17.77 -24.49 2.64
C LYS A 66 -16.94 -23.47 1.90
N GLY A 67 -17.57 -22.41 1.40
CA GLY A 67 -16.84 -21.40 0.68
C GLY A 67 -17.68 -20.42 -0.13
N PHE A 68 -16.97 -19.56 -0.86
CA PHE A 68 -17.55 -18.51 -1.67
C PHE A 68 -16.86 -18.46 -3.04
N GLY A 69 -17.55 -17.95 -4.05
CA GLY A 69 -16.96 -17.84 -5.38
C GLY A 69 -17.84 -17.11 -6.38
N LYS A 70 -17.70 -17.47 -7.65
CA LYS A 70 -18.39 -16.77 -8.74
C LYS A 70 -18.76 -17.67 -9.91
N VAL A 71 -19.72 -17.20 -10.70
CA VAL A 71 -20.03 -17.73 -12.03
C VAL A 71 -18.95 -17.27 -13.01
N VAL A 72 -18.34 -18.20 -13.73
CA VAL A 72 -17.27 -17.95 -14.72
C VAL A 72 -17.83 -17.93 -16.13
N LYS A 73 -18.87 -18.73 -16.38
CA LYS A 73 -19.59 -18.80 -17.65
C LYS A 73 -21.09 -18.92 -17.35
N SER A 74 -21.87 -18.03 -17.94
CA SER A 74 -23.34 -18.08 -17.90
C SER A 74 -23.86 -19.33 -18.58
N PHE A 75 -25.17 -19.58 -18.47
CA PHE A 75 -25.84 -20.77 -18.98
C PHE A 75 -25.40 -21.16 -20.40
N TYR A 76 -24.89 -22.37 -20.56
CA TYR A 76 -24.38 -22.91 -21.82
C TYR A 76 -24.50 -24.44 -21.87
N GLU A 77 -24.39 -24.99 -23.07
CA GLU A 77 -24.28 -26.43 -23.33
C GLU A 77 -22.81 -26.83 -23.47
N ASN A 78 -22.37 -27.83 -22.70
CA ASN A 78 -20.98 -28.32 -22.72
C ASN A 78 -20.73 -29.32 -23.87
N GLN A 79 -19.49 -29.79 -24.03
CA GLN A 79 -19.12 -30.75 -25.09
C GLN A 79 -19.83 -32.12 -24.98
N ASN A 80 -20.45 -32.41 -23.84
CA ASN A 80 -21.21 -33.63 -23.59
C ASN A 80 -22.73 -33.42 -23.74
N ASN A 81 -23.16 -32.31 -24.36
CA ASN A 81 -24.57 -31.90 -24.51
C ASN A 81 -25.32 -31.73 -23.18
N GLU A 82 -24.62 -31.36 -22.10
CA GLU A 82 -25.25 -31.02 -20.83
C GLU A 82 -25.37 -29.50 -20.70
N GLU A 83 -26.54 -29.04 -20.29
CA GLU A 83 -26.82 -27.62 -20.04
C GLU A 83 -26.56 -27.25 -18.57
N GLY A 84 -25.86 -26.13 -18.34
CA GLY A 84 -25.51 -25.68 -17.00
C GLY A 84 -24.71 -24.38 -16.98
N ILE A 85 -24.14 -24.07 -15.83
CA ILE A 85 -23.25 -22.91 -15.64
C ILE A 85 -21.84 -23.38 -15.27
N GLU A 86 -20.84 -22.55 -15.52
CA GLU A 86 -19.47 -22.80 -15.05
C GLU A 86 -19.21 -21.94 -13.81
N ILE A 87 -18.80 -22.59 -12.74
CA ILE A 87 -18.62 -21.98 -11.42
C ILE A 87 -17.18 -22.14 -10.97
N LYS A 88 -16.73 -21.23 -10.12
CA LYS A 88 -15.39 -21.27 -9.52
C LYS A 88 -15.50 -20.96 -8.05
N LEU A 89 -14.96 -21.86 -7.24
CA LEU A 89 -14.78 -21.67 -5.81
C LEU A 89 -13.54 -20.83 -5.59
N ASN A 90 -13.71 -19.66 -4.97
CA ASN A 90 -12.63 -18.70 -4.74
C ASN A 90 -12.16 -18.65 -3.29
N TYR A 91 -12.97 -19.07 -2.31
CA TYR A 91 -12.64 -19.04 -0.87
C TYR A 91 -13.19 -20.29 -0.22
N LEU A 92 -12.46 -20.87 0.73
CA LEU A 92 -12.91 -21.98 1.57
C LEU A 92 -13.13 -21.47 2.99
N THR A 93 -14.15 -21.98 3.67
CA THR A 93 -14.41 -21.74 5.09
C THR A 93 -15.07 -22.98 5.69
N ASN A 94 -15.01 -23.14 7.00
CA ASN A 94 -15.72 -24.20 7.74
C ASN A 94 -16.38 -23.66 9.03
N LYS A 95 -16.44 -22.32 9.14
CA LYS A 95 -16.83 -21.59 10.35
C LYS A 95 -18.34 -21.59 10.57
N THR A 96 -19.13 -21.41 9.50
CA THR A 96 -20.59 -21.28 9.61
C THR A 96 -21.32 -22.60 9.39
N SER A 97 -22.11 -23.01 10.38
CA SER A 97 -23.00 -24.16 10.30
C SER A 97 -24.43 -23.78 9.92
N TRP A 98 -25.21 -24.77 9.49
CA TRP A 98 -26.64 -24.60 9.23
C TRP A 98 -27.43 -24.10 10.46
N LYS A 99 -26.96 -24.42 11.67
CA LYS A 99 -27.56 -23.94 12.92
C LYS A 99 -27.35 -22.43 13.08
N ASP A 100 -26.17 -21.94 12.75
CA ASP A 100 -25.81 -20.52 12.85
C ASP A 100 -26.67 -19.68 11.89
N LEU A 101 -26.87 -20.18 10.66
CA LEU A 101 -27.73 -19.53 9.66
C LEU A 101 -29.20 -19.46 10.09
N LYS A 102 -29.71 -20.50 10.77
CA LYS A 102 -31.10 -20.53 11.28
C LYS A 102 -31.33 -19.59 12.45
N ASN A 103 -30.30 -19.36 13.26
CA ASN A 103 -30.36 -18.51 14.43
C ASN A 103 -30.18 -17.03 14.10
N ASP A 104 -29.68 -16.70 12.91
CA ASP A 104 -29.48 -15.32 12.48
C ASP A 104 -30.81 -14.61 12.16
N PRO A 105 -31.10 -13.45 12.79
CA PRO A 105 -32.35 -12.72 12.58
C PRO A 105 -32.57 -12.24 11.14
N LEU A 106 -31.51 -11.88 10.42
CA LEU A 106 -31.59 -11.35 9.05
C LEU A 106 -31.91 -12.47 8.06
N LEU A 107 -31.36 -13.66 8.27
CA LEU A 107 -31.53 -14.81 7.37
C LEU A 107 -32.85 -15.56 7.58
N LYS A 108 -33.57 -15.35 8.69
CA LYS A 108 -34.78 -16.12 9.06
C LYS A 108 -35.87 -16.13 7.97
N ASN A 109 -35.98 -15.06 7.19
CA ASN A 109 -36.98 -14.90 6.13
C ASN A 109 -36.47 -15.22 4.72
N SER A 110 -35.20 -15.58 4.59
CA SER A 110 -34.55 -15.87 3.31
C SER A 110 -35.14 -17.10 2.61
N GLU A 111 -35.00 -17.16 1.28
CA GLU A 111 -35.43 -18.33 0.50
C GLU A 111 -34.68 -19.60 0.93
N ILE A 112 -33.41 -19.48 1.32
CA ILE A 112 -32.60 -20.61 1.78
C ILE A 112 -33.17 -21.24 3.06
N ILE A 113 -33.63 -20.44 4.03
CA ILE A 113 -34.19 -20.97 5.28
C ILE A 113 -35.59 -21.55 5.05
N LYS A 114 -36.44 -20.85 4.29
CA LYS A 114 -37.80 -21.31 3.95
C LYS A 114 -37.82 -22.63 3.21
N THR A 115 -36.85 -22.85 2.33
CA THR A 115 -36.71 -24.11 1.58
C THR A 115 -35.83 -25.14 2.28
N ASN A 116 -35.30 -24.82 3.46
CA ASN A 116 -34.33 -25.64 4.19
C ASN A 116 -33.12 -26.07 3.32
N ALA A 117 -32.65 -25.13 2.48
CA ALA A 117 -31.63 -25.30 1.45
C ALA A 117 -31.92 -26.43 0.43
N GLN A 118 -33.18 -26.82 0.26
CA GLN A 118 -33.59 -27.80 -0.74
C GLN A 118 -33.77 -27.14 -2.10
N GLY A 119 -32.65 -26.96 -2.79
CA GLY A 119 -32.54 -26.47 -4.17
C GLY A 119 -31.09 -26.41 -4.63
N SER A 120 -30.86 -26.51 -5.94
CA SER A 120 -29.51 -26.56 -6.51
C SER A 120 -28.87 -25.18 -6.65
N LEU A 121 -29.65 -24.17 -7.05
CA LEU A 121 -29.22 -22.78 -7.17
C LEU A 121 -30.36 -21.86 -6.67
N LEU A 122 -30.19 -21.26 -5.51
CA LEU A 122 -31.20 -20.38 -4.88
C LEU A 122 -30.72 -18.92 -4.92
N GLU A 123 -31.64 -17.96 -5.04
CA GLU A 123 -31.28 -16.54 -5.03
C GLU A 123 -31.01 -16.06 -3.60
N LEU A 124 -30.08 -15.12 -3.48
CA LEU A 124 -29.79 -14.38 -2.27
C LEU A 124 -29.90 -12.89 -2.57
N THR A 125 -30.36 -12.13 -1.60
CA THR A 125 -30.15 -10.68 -1.59
C THR A 125 -28.69 -10.37 -1.24
N LYS A 126 -28.23 -9.18 -1.62
CA LYS A 126 -26.89 -8.69 -1.25
C LYS A 126 -26.67 -8.71 0.27
N ASN A 127 -27.68 -8.33 1.05
CA ASN A 127 -27.59 -8.29 2.51
C ASN A 127 -27.49 -9.69 3.11
N GLU A 128 -28.23 -10.67 2.59
CA GLU A 128 -28.11 -12.07 3.02
C GLU A 128 -26.73 -12.64 2.67
N TYR A 129 -26.22 -12.39 1.46
CA TYR A 129 -24.88 -12.83 1.06
C TYR A 129 -23.80 -12.23 1.98
N ASN A 130 -23.86 -10.92 2.24
CA ASN A 130 -22.92 -10.24 3.12
C ASN A 130 -22.99 -10.77 4.56
N LYS A 131 -24.20 -11.07 5.07
CA LYS A 131 -24.35 -11.63 6.41
C LYS A 131 -23.77 -13.04 6.52
N ILE A 132 -23.97 -13.87 5.50
CA ILE A 132 -23.38 -15.23 5.48
C ILE A 132 -21.85 -15.14 5.42
N MET A 133 -21.30 -14.17 4.70
CA MET A 133 -19.86 -13.88 4.69
C MET A 133 -19.33 -13.47 6.07
N GLU A 134 -19.99 -12.52 6.73
CA GLU A 134 -19.65 -12.06 8.08
C GLU A 134 -19.67 -13.22 9.08
N LEU A 135 -20.73 -14.03 9.09
CA LEU A 135 -20.85 -15.24 9.92
C LEU A 135 -19.79 -16.30 9.58
N SER A 136 -19.20 -16.24 8.38
CA SER A 136 -18.12 -17.10 7.94
C SER A 136 -16.73 -16.58 8.30
N GLU A 137 -16.68 -15.45 9.03
CA GLU A 137 -15.46 -14.70 9.35
C GLU A 137 -14.66 -14.33 8.08
N LEU A 138 -15.37 -14.08 6.98
CA LEU A 138 -14.81 -13.57 5.74
C LEU A 138 -15.29 -12.14 5.57
N ASN A 139 -14.41 -11.15 5.71
CA ASN A 139 -14.80 -9.78 5.37
C ASN A 139 -14.85 -9.63 3.84
N TYR A 140 -15.77 -8.79 3.36
CA TYR A 140 -15.89 -8.47 1.93
C TYR A 140 -14.58 -7.87 1.37
N GLU A 141 -13.82 -7.22 2.23
CA GLU A 141 -12.48 -6.69 1.97
C GLU A 141 -11.42 -7.81 1.88
N ASP A 142 -11.47 -8.84 2.72
CA ASP A 142 -10.57 -10.00 2.66
C ASP A 142 -10.79 -10.86 1.41
N ILE A 143 -12.01 -10.85 0.86
CA ILE A 143 -12.37 -11.49 -0.42
C ILE A 143 -11.99 -10.64 -1.64
N LEU A 144 -11.80 -9.33 -1.50
CA LEU A 144 -11.31 -8.50 -2.61
C LEU A 144 -9.79 -8.56 -2.75
N ILE A 145 -9.08 -8.97 -1.69
CA ILE A 145 -7.63 -9.22 -1.72
C ILE A 145 -7.33 -10.52 -2.51
N ASN A 146 -6.48 -10.57 -3.52
CA ASN A 146 -5.74 -9.58 -4.30
C ASN A 146 -5.17 -10.38 -5.48
N ILE A 147 -5.56 -10.07 -6.71
CA ILE A 147 -4.54 -10.00 -7.76
C ILE A 147 -4.44 -8.51 -7.98
N ILE A 148 -3.42 -7.89 -7.41
CA ILE A 148 -3.15 -6.48 -7.67
C ILE A 148 -2.97 -6.34 -9.18
N ASP A 149 -3.85 -5.56 -9.82
CA ASP A 149 -3.75 -5.28 -11.24
C ASP A 149 -2.72 -4.17 -11.45
N PHE A 150 -1.48 -4.56 -11.68
CA PHE A 150 -0.41 -3.63 -12.00
C PHE A 150 -0.63 -2.90 -13.35
N ASN A 151 -1.69 -3.19 -14.11
CA ASN A 151 -2.05 -2.42 -15.31
C ASN A 151 -2.90 -1.18 -15.01
N VAL A 152 -3.37 -1.01 -13.78
CA VAL A 152 -3.97 0.26 -13.35
C VAL A 152 -2.94 1.37 -13.50
N LYS A 153 -3.34 2.46 -14.17
CA LYS A 153 -2.50 3.63 -14.37
C LYS A 153 -2.40 4.44 -13.09
N LEU A 154 -1.18 4.84 -12.73
CA LEU A 154 -0.92 5.73 -11.61
C LEU A 154 -1.43 7.13 -11.94
N ASN A 155 -2.32 7.66 -11.09
CA ASN A 155 -2.84 9.02 -11.22
C ASN A 155 -2.23 9.91 -10.13
N LEU A 156 -1.43 10.90 -10.54
CA LEU A 156 -0.78 11.83 -9.62
C LEU A 156 -1.46 13.21 -9.55
N ASP A 157 -2.56 13.43 -10.29
CA ASP A 157 -3.14 14.77 -10.48
C ASP A 157 -3.88 15.33 -9.27
N GLN A 158 -4.25 14.49 -8.31
CA GLN A 158 -5.09 14.93 -7.20
C GLN A 158 -4.31 15.73 -6.16
N LYS A 159 -3.15 15.23 -5.72
CA LYS A 159 -2.44 15.78 -4.55
C LYS A 159 -1.01 16.26 -4.83
N LEU A 160 -0.48 16.01 -6.03
CA LEU A 160 0.88 16.36 -6.43
C LEU A 160 0.86 17.07 -7.78
N HIS A 161 1.84 17.94 -7.99
CA HIS A 161 2.10 18.54 -9.30
C HIS A 161 3.53 18.23 -9.73
N PHE A 162 3.65 17.73 -10.94
CA PHE A 162 4.90 17.52 -11.65
C PHE A 162 4.71 18.04 -13.08
N PRO A 163 5.70 18.73 -13.67
CA PRO A 163 5.66 19.11 -15.08
C PRO A 163 5.32 17.92 -15.99
N PRO A 164 4.55 18.07 -17.08
CA PRO A 164 3.98 16.94 -17.83
C PRO A 164 4.99 15.88 -18.28
N ALA A 165 6.10 16.30 -18.89
CA ALA A 165 7.15 15.38 -19.35
C ALA A 165 7.85 14.64 -18.20
N MET A 166 8.06 15.35 -17.09
CA MET A 166 8.65 14.80 -15.87
C MET A 166 7.72 13.77 -15.22
N LYS A 167 6.43 14.11 -15.14
CA LYS A 167 5.36 13.28 -14.60
C LYS A 167 5.23 11.96 -15.37
N GLU A 168 5.17 12.03 -16.71
CA GLU A 168 5.05 10.85 -17.55
C GLU A 168 6.22 9.88 -17.35
N ASN A 169 7.45 10.42 -17.33
CA ASN A 169 8.65 9.62 -17.09
C ASN A 169 8.66 8.99 -15.69
N LEU A 170 8.26 9.75 -14.67
CA LEU A 170 8.17 9.25 -13.29
C LEU A 170 7.14 8.11 -13.18
N ILE A 171 5.93 8.31 -13.68
CA ILE A 171 4.86 7.30 -13.71
C ILE A 171 5.35 6.05 -14.45
N LYS A 172 5.90 6.20 -15.66
CA LYS A 172 6.41 5.08 -16.46
C LYS A 172 7.46 4.27 -15.72
N ARG A 173 8.39 4.92 -15.02
CA ARG A 173 9.42 4.25 -14.21
C ARG A 173 8.80 3.45 -13.06
N ILE A 174 7.86 4.05 -12.33
CA ILE A 174 7.19 3.38 -11.20
C ILE A 174 6.42 2.17 -11.70
N GLU A 175 5.53 2.35 -12.69
CA GLU A 175 4.68 1.28 -13.24
C GLU A 175 5.52 0.14 -13.80
N THR A 176 6.58 0.45 -14.55
CA THR A 176 7.46 -0.57 -15.14
C THR A 176 8.13 -1.41 -14.06
N ASN A 177 8.67 -0.79 -13.03
CA ASN A 177 9.38 -1.52 -11.97
C ASN A 177 8.43 -2.36 -11.10
N LEU A 178 7.24 -1.84 -10.77
CA LEU A 178 6.22 -2.59 -10.03
C LEU A 178 5.74 -3.83 -10.80
N LYS A 179 5.53 -3.70 -12.12
CA LYS A 179 5.20 -4.81 -13.03
C LYS A 179 6.31 -5.88 -13.10
N GLN A 180 7.56 -5.48 -12.94
CA GLN A 180 8.72 -6.38 -12.92
C GLN A 180 8.96 -7.03 -11.55
N GLY A 181 8.07 -6.85 -10.57
CA GLY A 181 8.23 -7.46 -9.25
C GLY A 181 9.14 -6.69 -8.29
N LYS A 182 9.63 -5.50 -8.66
CA LYS A 182 10.57 -4.74 -7.83
C LYS A 182 9.86 -3.98 -6.73
N HIS A 183 10.48 -3.94 -5.56
CA HIS A 183 10.21 -2.93 -4.54
C HIS A 183 10.74 -1.57 -5.02
N ILE A 184 10.27 -0.46 -4.47
CA ILE A 184 10.63 0.89 -4.93
C ILE A 184 11.36 1.66 -3.82
N ILE A 185 12.43 2.36 -4.17
CA ILE A 185 13.02 3.43 -3.35
C ILE A 185 12.86 4.74 -4.13
N LEU A 186 12.03 5.65 -3.61
CA LEU A 186 11.89 7.01 -4.10
C LEU A 186 13.03 7.85 -3.55
N ILE A 187 13.88 8.37 -4.43
CA ILE A 187 15.08 9.12 -4.06
C ILE A 187 15.03 10.54 -4.62
N GLY A 188 15.31 11.54 -3.80
CA GLY A 188 15.36 12.91 -4.29
C GLY A 188 15.61 13.94 -3.19
N PRO A 189 15.76 15.23 -3.57
CA PRO A 189 15.92 16.33 -2.64
C PRO A 189 14.78 16.42 -1.60
N PRO A 190 15.01 17.10 -0.46
CA PRO A 190 13.97 17.35 0.53
C PRO A 190 12.84 18.19 -0.08
N GLY A 191 11.62 18.01 0.41
CA GLY A 191 10.46 18.79 -0.05
C GLY A 191 9.91 18.45 -1.44
N THR A 192 10.40 17.40 -2.10
CA THR A 192 9.91 16.93 -3.43
C THR A 192 8.64 16.09 -3.39
N GLY A 193 8.09 15.83 -2.21
CA GLY A 193 6.83 15.08 -2.06
C GLY A 193 6.96 13.56 -2.11
N LYS A 194 8.16 12.98 -1.90
CA LYS A 194 8.42 11.53 -1.95
C LYS A 194 7.47 10.71 -1.07
N SER A 195 7.27 11.11 0.18
CA SER A 195 6.40 10.40 1.12
C SER A 195 4.93 10.47 0.70
N LYS A 196 4.51 11.60 0.11
CA LYS A 196 3.17 11.75 -0.47
C LYS A 196 3.02 10.88 -1.72
N LEU A 197 4.03 10.84 -2.58
CA LEU A 197 4.08 9.98 -3.77
C LEU A 197 4.02 8.50 -3.39
N ALA A 198 4.72 8.07 -2.33
CA ALA A 198 4.64 6.70 -1.85
C ALA A 198 3.21 6.30 -1.45
N LYS A 199 2.49 7.21 -0.76
CA LYS A 199 1.07 7.01 -0.42
C LYS A 199 0.20 6.94 -1.67
N GLU A 200 0.33 7.86 -2.62
CA GLU A 200 -0.46 7.83 -3.87
C GLU A 200 -0.26 6.53 -4.66
N ILE A 201 0.97 6.01 -4.70
CA ILE A 201 1.26 4.72 -5.33
C ILE A 201 0.52 3.60 -4.60
N ALA A 202 0.62 3.53 -3.27
CA ALA A 202 -0.07 2.51 -2.49
C ALA A 202 -1.61 2.63 -2.61
N GLU A 203 -2.16 3.84 -2.46
CA GLU A 203 -3.60 4.12 -2.64
C GLU A 203 -4.09 3.68 -4.03
N THR A 204 -3.28 3.85 -5.08
CA THR A 204 -3.64 3.42 -6.44
C THR A 204 -3.77 1.91 -6.57
N TYR A 205 -2.81 1.14 -6.02
CA TYR A 205 -2.74 -0.31 -6.26
C TYR A 205 -3.44 -1.14 -5.19
N VAL A 206 -3.48 -0.64 -3.96
CA VAL A 206 -3.99 -1.37 -2.79
C VAL A 206 -4.96 -0.54 -1.94
N ASP A 207 -5.35 0.66 -2.37
CA ASP A 207 -6.22 1.57 -1.60
C ASP A 207 -5.67 1.75 -0.17
N ASN A 208 -6.48 1.60 0.88
CA ASN A 208 -6.03 1.72 2.27
C ASN A 208 -5.32 0.47 2.81
N ASN A 209 -5.01 -0.52 1.96
CA ASN A 209 -4.35 -1.75 2.36
C ASN A 209 -2.82 -1.63 2.32
N TYR A 210 -2.28 -0.64 3.04
CA TYR A 210 -0.85 -0.45 3.29
C TYR A 210 -0.60 -0.01 4.73
N GLN A 211 0.66 -0.07 5.15
CA GLN A 211 1.14 0.43 6.43
C GLN A 211 2.33 1.36 6.17
N MET A 212 2.39 2.50 6.84
CA MET A 212 3.50 3.43 6.75
C MET A 212 4.21 3.54 8.09
N VAL A 213 5.54 3.52 8.03
CA VAL A 213 6.45 3.63 9.17
C VAL A 213 7.60 4.55 8.78
N THR A 214 8.15 5.27 9.75
CA THR A 214 9.30 6.17 9.54
C THR A 214 10.54 5.55 10.16
N ALA A 215 11.64 5.57 9.42
CA ALA A 215 12.87 5.00 9.90
C ALA A 215 13.65 5.92 10.83
N THR A 216 14.16 5.30 11.90
CA THR A 216 14.93 5.95 12.95
C THR A 216 16.24 5.20 13.16
N SER A 217 17.21 5.85 13.79
CA SER A 217 18.51 5.26 14.12
C SER A 217 18.40 4.01 15.00
N ASP A 218 17.33 3.92 15.78
CA ASP A 218 17.09 2.85 16.74
C ASP A 218 16.28 1.68 16.15
N TRP A 219 15.84 1.79 14.88
CA TRP A 219 15.08 0.73 14.24
C TRP A 219 15.88 -0.57 14.22
N SER A 220 15.32 -1.59 14.86
CA SER A 220 15.96 -2.88 15.06
C SER A 220 15.21 -4.05 14.40
N THR A 221 15.80 -5.24 14.53
CA THR A 221 15.13 -6.50 14.17
C THR A 221 13.85 -6.72 14.97
N PHE A 222 13.77 -6.21 16.21
CA PHE A 222 12.57 -6.33 17.04
C PHE A 222 11.40 -5.53 16.46
N ASP A 223 11.66 -4.34 15.90
CA ASP A 223 10.64 -3.50 15.28
C ASP A 223 10.20 -4.07 13.92
N THR A 224 11.15 -4.62 13.15
CA THR A 224 10.88 -5.18 11.81
C THR A 224 10.20 -6.53 11.88
N ILE A 225 10.81 -7.50 12.56
CA ILE A 225 10.39 -8.90 12.61
C ILE A 225 9.43 -9.13 13.77
N GLY A 226 9.73 -8.57 14.93
CA GLY A 226 8.97 -8.80 16.16
C GLY A 226 9.83 -9.41 17.26
N GLY A 227 9.18 -9.70 18.39
CA GLY A 227 9.82 -10.39 19.50
C GLY A 227 8.85 -10.63 20.65
N TYR A 228 9.37 -11.24 21.72
CA TYR A 228 8.55 -11.58 22.88
C TYR A 228 8.18 -10.34 23.68
N ARG A 229 6.88 -10.17 23.93
CA ARG A 229 6.32 -9.11 24.78
C ARG A 229 5.46 -9.73 25.87
N PRO A 230 5.43 -9.15 27.08
CA PRO A 230 4.54 -9.62 28.13
C PRO A 230 3.09 -9.27 27.78
N ASN A 231 2.20 -10.24 27.93
CA ASN A 231 0.77 -10.02 27.79
C ASN A 231 0.13 -9.55 29.10
N LYS A 232 -1.19 -9.33 29.10
CA LYS A 232 -1.93 -8.85 30.29
C LYS A 232 -1.79 -9.78 31.51
N ASN A 233 -1.43 -11.04 31.30
CA ASN A 233 -1.23 -12.03 32.35
C ASN A 233 0.25 -12.19 32.76
N GLY A 234 1.16 -11.41 32.17
CA GLY A 234 2.60 -11.46 32.44
C GLY A 234 3.35 -12.56 31.70
N ASN A 235 2.68 -13.33 30.85
CA ASN A 235 3.32 -14.35 30.02
C ASN A 235 3.95 -13.72 28.79
N LEU A 236 5.12 -14.22 28.38
CA LEU A 236 5.77 -13.78 27.14
C LEU A 236 5.07 -14.41 25.94
N GLU A 237 4.57 -13.57 25.04
CA GLU A 237 3.99 -13.98 23.75
C GLU A 237 4.75 -13.31 22.61
N PHE A 238 4.87 -14.01 21.48
CA PHE A 238 5.49 -13.43 20.29
C PHE A 238 4.57 -12.36 19.70
N SER A 239 5.08 -11.14 19.59
CA SER A 239 4.38 -10.03 18.92
C SER A 239 5.08 -9.74 17.60
N PRO A 240 4.38 -9.83 16.45
CA PRO A 240 4.97 -9.56 15.14
C PRO A 240 5.36 -8.08 15.00
N GLY A 241 6.49 -7.85 14.35
CA GLY A 241 6.96 -6.52 13.96
C GLY A 241 6.29 -6.03 12.69
N VAL A 242 6.65 -4.82 12.26
CA VAL A 242 5.96 -4.11 11.17
C VAL A 242 5.99 -4.86 9.83
N PHE A 243 7.03 -5.65 9.58
CA PHE A 243 7.11 -6.48 8.38
C PHE A 243 6.17 -7.68 8.47
N LEU A 244 6.19 -8.44 9.57
CA LEU A 244 5.34 -9.62 9.73
C LEU A 244 3.84 -9.26 9.83
N ASP A 245 3.52 -8.12 10.44
CA ASP A 245 2.14 -7.61 10.55
C ASP A 245 1.51 -7.27 9.18
N CYS A 246 2.32 -7.10 8.14
CA CYS A 246 1.82 -6.91 6.77
C CYS A 246 1.12 -8.17 6.23
N PHE A 247 1.47 -9.35 6.75
CA PHE A 247 1.07 -10.64 6.19
C PHE A 247 -0.02 -11.35 7.00
N LYS A 248 -0.29 -10.94 8.25
CA LYS A 248 -1.26 -11.59 9.12
C LYS A 248 -2.01 -10.63 10.02
N ASN A 249 -3.31 -10.89 10.23
CA ASN A 249 -4.11 -10.29 11.30
C ASN A 249 -5.10 -11.34 11.82
N ASN A 250 -5.18 -11.56 13.14
CA ASN A 250 -6.13 -12.49 13.77
C ASN A 250 -6.23 -13.86 13.04
N HIS A 251 -5.09 -14.46 12.71
CA HIS A 251 -4.98 -15.77 12.03
C HIS A 251 -5.45 -15.79 10.55
N ALA A 252 -5.77 -14.64 9.95
CA ALA A 252 -6.08 -14.51 8.53
C ALA A 252 -4.89 -13.92 7.74
N GLN A 253 -4.63 -14.49 6.56
CA GLN A 253 -3.54 -14.06 5.68
C GLN A 253 -3.91 -12.76 4.95
N LYS A 254 -3.05 -11.74 5.06
CA LYS A 254 -3.16 -10.44 4.37
C LYS A 254 -1.92 -10.18 3.51
N SER A 255 -1.98 -9.12 2.72
CA SER A 255 -0.84 -8.58 1.98
C SER A 255 -0.95 -7.06 1.97
N LYS A 256 -0.66 -6.41 3.11
CA LYS A 256 -0.59 -4.94 3.20
C LYS A 256 0.74 -4.49 2.63
N TRP A 257 0.77 -3.55 1.68
CA TRP A 257 2.05 -2.98 1.26
C TRP A 257 2.72 -2.22 2.40
N LEU A 258 4.06 -2.18 2.41
CA LEU A 258 4.83 -1.49 3.44
C LEU A 258 5.47 -0.23 2.86
N ILE A 259 5.18 0.93 3.47
CA ILE A 259 5.84 2.19 3.17
C ILE A 259 6.87 2.49 4.27
N ILE A 260 8.13 2.69 3.88
CA ILE A 260 9.22 3.03 4.80
C ILE A 260 9.74 4.42 4.47
N ASP A 261 9.38 5.40 5.28
CA ASP A 261 9.87 6.77 5.12
C ASP A 261 11.30 6.89 5.68
N GLU A 262 12.15 7.69 5.03
CA GLU A 262 13.51 8.00 5.50
C GLU A 262 14.40 6.75 5.72
N ILE A 263 14.28 5.75 4.85
CA ILE A 263 14.84 4.38 5.04
C ILE A 263 16.34 4.36 5.39
N ASN A 264 17.08 5.34 4.91
CA ASN A 264 18.51 5.51 5.15
C ASN A 264 18.86 5.90 6.59
N ARG A 265 17.92 6.40 7.40
CA ARG A 265 18.15 6.73 8.82
C ARG A 265 18.37 5.51 9.72
N ALA A 266 18.00 4.32 9.25
CA ALA A 266 18.17 3.07 9.97
C ALA A 266 19.30 2.21 9.36
N ASP A 267 19.95 1.40 10.20
CA ASP A 267 20.79 0.29 9.75
C ASP A 267 19.88 -0.82 9.22
N ILE A 268 19.52 -0.73 7.94
CA ILE A 268 18.57 -1.66 7.30
C ILE A 268 19.10 -3.09 7.27
N ASP A 269 20.43 -3.27 7.14
CA ASP A 269 21.02 -4.59 7.13
C ASP A 269 20.83 -5.30 8.47
N LYS A 270 21.01 -4.56 9.58
CA LYS A 270 20.71 -5.05 10.92
C LYS A 270 19.21 -5.20 11.18
N ALA A 271 18.39 -4.25 10.74
CA ALA A 271 16.95 -4.25 11.01
C ALA A 271 16.22 -5.39 10.30
N PHE A 272 16.52 -5.64 9.01
CA PHE A 272 15.88 -6.71 8.24
C PHE A 272 16.53 -8.07 8.46
N GLY A 273 17.85 -8.12 8.68
CA GLY A 273 18.59 -9.33 9.03
C GLY A 273 18.22 -10.56 8.18
N PRO A 274 17.55 -11.58 8.75
CA PRO A 274 17.19 -12.81 8.03
C PRO A 274 16.10 -12.62 6.95
N LEU A 275 15.32 -11.53 6.99
CA LEU A 275 14.24 -11.29 6.03
C LEU A 275 14.74 -11.01 4.61
N PHE A 276 16.03 -10.74 4.41
CA PHE A 276 16.60 -10.57 3.07
C PHE A 276 16.44 -11.79 2.18
N SER A 277 16.49 -12.99 2.76
CA SER A 277 16.27 -14.23 2.00
C SER A 277 14.78 -14.42 1.68
N ALA A 278 13.89 -13.97 2.56
CA ALA A 278 12.45 -13.97 2.27
C ALA A 278 12.10 -13.06 1.07
N LEU A 279 12.78 -11.91 0.95
CA LEU A 279 12.64 -11.02 -0.22
C LEU A 279 13.21 -11.62 -1.52
N THR A 280 14.05 -12.67 -1.46
CA THR A 280 14.52 -13.42 -2.64
C THR A 280 13.64 -14.61 -2.98
N GLY A 281 12.57 -14.83 -2.22
CA GLY A 281 11.67 -15.96 -2.40
C GLY A 281 12.15 -17.24 -1.74
N ASP A 282 13.08 -17.16 -0.79
CA ASP A 282 13.51 -18.32 0.00
C ASP A 282 12.63 -18.48 1.25
N GLU A 283 12.36 -19.72 1.66
CA GLU A 283 11.78 -19.99 2.98
C GLU A 283 12.81 -19.69 4.06
N ILE A 284 12.40 -18.96 5.09
CA ILE A 284 13.20 -18.70 6.28
C ILE A 284 12.47 -19.18 7.53
N THR A 285 13.23 -19.72 8.47
CA THR A 285 12.75 -20.03 9.83
C THR A 285 13.39 -19.03 10.79
N LEU A 286 12.56 -18.29 11.51
CA LEU A 286 13.00 -17.31 12.50
C LEU A 286 13.26 -18.01 13.84
N SER A 287 14.11 -17.41 14.67
CA SER A 287 14.43 -17.93 16.01
C SER A 287 13.31 -17.76 17.04
N PHE A 288 12.13 -17.28 16.61
CA PHE A 288 10.95 -17.09 17.46
C PHE A 288 10.00 -18.27 17.31
N LYS A 289 9.19 -18.50 18.34
CA LYS A 289 8.15 -19.53 18.38
C LYS A 289 6.79 -18.92 18.73
N ASP A 290 5.74 -19.54 18.22
CA ASP A 290 4.36 -19.24 18.60
C ASP A 290 3.98 -19.85 19.97
N GLU A 291 2.72 -19.70 20.37
CA GLU A 291 2.18 -20.27 21.62
C GLU A 291 2.19 -21.81 21.64
N GLY A 292 2.21 -22.44 20.46
CA GLY A 292 2.25 -23.89 20.28
C GLY A 292 3.66 -24.48 20.25
N ASP A 293 4.69 -23.70 20.60
CA ASP A 293 6.12 -24.06 20.51
C ASP A 293 6.62 -24.35 19.08
N ASN A 294 5.91 -23.87 18.07
CA ASN A 294 6.29 -23.99 16.66
C ASN A 294 7.11 -22.78 16.24
N TYR A 295 8.21 -23.02 15.52
CA TYR A 295 9.02 -21.92 14.98
C TYR A 295 8.23 -21.09 13.97
N ILE A 296 8.39 -19.77 14.07
CA ILE A 296 7.86 -18.83 13.10
C ILE A 296 8.61 -18.99 11.78
N LYS A 297 7.87 -19.14 10.69
CA LYS A 297 8.39 -19.29 9.34
C LYS A 297 7.88 -18.17 8.45
N VAL A 298 8.73 -17.68 7.56
CA VAL A 298 8.33 -16.80 6.45
C VAL A 298 8.56 -17.53 5.16
N VAL A 299 7.52 -17.65 4.35
CA VAL A 299 7.49 -18.48 3.15
C VAL A 299 7.07 -17.64 1.94
N PRO A 300 7.65 -17.87 0.75
CA PRO A 300 7.14 -17.29 -0.48
C PRO A 300 5.77 -17.87 -0.85
N GLU A 301 5.08 -17.22 -1.78
CA GLU A 301 3.89 -17.78 -2.41
C GLU A 301 4.27 -18.94 -3.34
N VAL A 302 4.02 -20.18 -2.89
CA VAL A 302 4.23 -21.38 -3.71
C VAL A 302 2.99 -21.62 -4.57
N LYS A 303 3.16 -21.59 -5.90
CA LYS A 303 2.05 -21.62 -6.88
C LYS A 303 1.19 -22.91 -6.90
N ASN A 304 1.41 -23.90 -6.05
CA ASN A 304 0.66 -25.16 -6.06
C ASN A 304 0.53 -25.90 -4.72
N GLU A 305 0.96 -25.32 -3.59
CA GLU A 305 0.87 -25.97 -2.29
C GLU A 305 0.10 -25.09 -1.31
N ASN A 306 -1.00 -25.63 -0.79
CA ASN A 306 -1.70 -25.03 0.34
C ASN A 306 -0.81 -25.23 1.56
N ILE A 307 -0.11 -24.18 1.96
CA ILE A 307 0.41 -24.09 3.31
C ILE A 307 -0.82 -23.86 4.19
N ASP A 308 -1.15 -24.83 5.04
CA ASP A 308 -2.16 -24.64 6.08
C ASP A 308 -1.88 -23.32 6.77
N VAL A 309 -2.90 -22.48 6.96
CA VAL A 309 -2.80 -21.16 7.62
C VAL A 309 -2.57 -21.41 9.12
N LEU A 310 -1.40 -21.97 9.43
CA LEU A 310 -0.91 -22.18 10.78
C LEU A 310 -0.40 -20.86 11.29
N ASP A 311 -0.61 -20.59 12.57
CA ASP A 311 -0.33 -19.31 13.20
C ASP A 311 1.13 -18.89 13.12
N ASN A 312 2.03 -19.87 13.04
CA ASN A 312 3.46 -19.68 12.90
C ASN A 312 3.96 -19.40 11.47
N ILE A 313 3.14 -19.48 10.40
CA ILE A 313 3.62 -19.32 9.02
C ILE A 313 3.17 -18.00 8.36
N PHE A 314 4.10 -17.13 7.99
CA PHE A 314 3.83 -15.84 7.33
C PHE A 314 4.15 -15.95 5.84
N GLN A 315 3.14 -15.86 4.97
CA GLN A 315 3.33 -15.97 3.53
C GLN A 315 3.49 -14.60 2.83
N ILE A 316 4.58 -14.43 2.08
CA ILE A 316 4.80 -13.25 1.23
C ILE A 316 4.19 -13.51 -0.15
N LYS A 317 3.21 -12.68 -0.54
CA LYS A 317 2.58 -12.77 -1.87
C LYS A 317 3.45 -12.16 -2.97
N ASP A 318 3.35 -12.70 -4.18
CA ASP A 318 4.07 -12.20 -5.37
C ASP A 318 3.72 -10.74 -5.70
N ASP A 319 2.56 -10.27 -5.26
CA ASP A 319 2.04 -8.92 -5.50
C ASP A 319 2.34 -7.92 -4.37
N TRP A 320 2.94 -8.38 -3.27
CA TRP A 320 3.32 -7.55 -2.15
C TRP A 320 4.51 -6.63 -2.50
N ARG A 321 4.52 -5.38 -2.04
CA ARG A 321 5.60 -4.42 -2.31
C ARG A 321 5.99 -3.62 -1.07
N ILE A 322 7.23 -3.13 -1.14
CA ILE A 322 7.78 -2.13 -0.23
C ILE A 322 7.99 -0.88 -1.07
N ILE A 323 7.54 0.27 -0.57
CA ILE A 323 7.83 1.59 -1.16
C ILE A 323 8.55 2.40 -0.10
N ALA A 324 9.83 2.65 -0.31
CA ALA A 324 10.63 3.42 0.61
C ALA A 324 10.93 4.82 0.06
N THR A 325 11.25 5.76 0.95
CA THR A 325 11.75 7.08 0.57
C THR A 325 13.16 7.28 1.12
N MET A 326 13.97 8.04 0.39
CA MET A 326 15.34 8.36 0.79
C MET A 326 15.70 9.76 0.32
N ASN A 327 16.27 10.58 1.22
CA ASN A 327 16.84 11.87 0.83
C ASN A 327 18.22 11.66 0.19
N THR A 328 18.51 12.41 -0.88
CA THR A 328 19.78 12.30 -1.60
C THR A 328 20.99 12.77 -0.81
N LEU A 329 20.78 13.67 0.15
CA LEU A 329 21.82 14.41 0.87
C LEU A 329 22.42 13.58 2.00
N ASP A 330 21.59 12.77 2.62
CA ASP A 330 21.96 11.86 3.70
C ASP A 330 22.82 10.67 3.23
N LYS A 331 23.05 10.51 1.92
CA LYS A 331 23.86 9.43 1.36
C LYS A 331 25.30 9.42 1.86
N THR A 332 25.80 10.56 2.33
CA THR A 332 27.17 10.69 2.84
C THR A 332 27.27 10.59 4.37
N SER A 333 26.15 10.54 5.10
CA SER A 333 26.12 10.62 6.57
C SER A 333 25.29 9.55 7.27
N LEU A 334 24.46 8.79 6.54
CA LEU A 334 23.60 7.75 7.10
C LEU A 334 23.93 6.36 6.53
N TYR A 335 23.48 5.31 7.24
CA TYR A 335 23.91 3.92 7.02
C TYR A 335 23.92 3.49 5.53
N GLU A 336 25.05 2.96 5.07
CA GLU A 336 25.16 2.41 3.72
C GLU A 336 24.29 1.16 3.57
N MET A 337 23.48 1.10 2.53
CA MET A 337 22.68 -0.09 2.21
C MET A 337 23.52 -1.16 1.51
N SER A 338 23.44 -2.42 1.94
CA SER A 338 24.12 -3.51 1.25
C SER A 338 23.73 -3.66 -0.22
N TYR A 339 24.69 -4.10 -1.03
CA TYR A 339 24.45 -4.45 -2.44
C TYR A 339 23.43 -5.58 -2.62
N ALA A 340 23.31 -6.48 -1.63
CA ALA A 340 22.28 -7.50 -1.63
C ALA A 340 20.88 -6.86 -1.54
N PHE A 341 20.68 -5.89 -0.63
CA PHE A 341 19.44 -5.14 -0.51
C PHE A 341 19.13 -4.36 -1.79
N MET A 342 20.08 -3.56 -2.29
CA MET A 342 19.87 -2.67 -3.43
C MET A 342 19.35 -3.38 -4.68
N ARG A 343 19.78 -4.62 -4.96
CA ARG A 343 19.34 -5.39 -6.15
C ARG A 343 17.85 -5.76 -6.16
N ARG A 344 17.18 -5.72 -5.00
CA ARG A 344 15.75 -6.04 -4.84
C ARG A 344 14.85 -4.82 -5.06
N PHE A 345 15.42 -3.62 -4.97
CA PHE A 345 14.73 -2.36 -5.13
C PHE A 345 15.06 -1.71 -6.47
N ALA A 346 14.08 -1.04 -7.04
CA ALA A 346 14.29 -0.08 -8.10
C ALA A 346 14.38 1.32 -7.49
N PHE A 347 15.50 1.99 -7.76
CA PHE A 347 15.70 3.38 -7.36
C PHE A 347 15.03 4.29 -8.39
N VAL A 348 14.01 5.02 -7.94
CA VAL A 348 13.23 5.93 -8.78
C VAL A 348 13.52 7.36 -8.33
N PRO A 349 14.27 8.14 -9.13
CA PRO A 349 14.50 9.55 -8.85
C PRO A 349 13.18 10.32 -8.88
N VAL A 350 12.94 11.10 -7.83
CA VAL A 350 11.89 12.12 -7.74
C VAL A 350 12.57 13.48 -7.96
N PRO A 351 12.57 13.98 -9.21
CA PRO A 351 13.27 15.19 -9.57
C PRO A 351 12.59 16.45 -9.03
N ILE A 352 13.33 17.56 -9.08
CA ILE A 352 12.80 18.91 -9.02
C ILE A 352 12.60 19.44 -10.44
N PRO A 353 11.64 20.37 -10.67
CA PRO A 353 11.51 21.08 -11.95
C PRO A 353 12.84 21.70 -12.40
N GLU A 354 13.18 21.55 -13.69
CA GLU A 354 14.40 22.13 -14.27
C GLU A 354 14.24 23.63 -14.49
N GLU A 355 13.10 24.02 -15.05
CA GLU A 355 12.71 25.42 -15.24
C GLU A 355 11.77 25.82 -14.10
N ILE A 356 12.17 26.84 -13.35
CA ILE A 356 11.36 27.44 -12.28
C ILE A 356 10.89 28.77 -12.83
N ASP A 357 9.62 28.84 -13.21
CA ASP A 357 9.00 30.01 -13.78
C ASP A 357 7.66 30.33 -13.09
N LYS A 358 7.02 31.41 -13.55
CA LYS A 358 5.75 31.87 -12.99
C LYS A 358 4.64 30.85 -13.22
N GLU A 359 4.59 30.24 -14.40
CA GLU A 359 3.57 29.26 -14.78
C GLU A 359 3.65 28.02 -13.88
N LEU A 360 4.86 27.53 -13.60
CA LEU A 360 5.07 26.43 -12.66
C LEU A 360 4.52 26.77 -11.26
N LEU A 361 4.79 27.98 -10.77
CA LEU A 361 4.34 28.38 -9.44
C LEU A 361 2.81 28.53 -9.38
N GLU A 362 2.19 29.09 -10.42
CA GLU A 362 0.73 29.16 -10.59
C GLU A 362 0.10 27.76 -10.58
N ASN A 363 0.71 26.79 -11.25
CA ASN A 363 0.25 25.39 -11.21
C ASN A 363 0.36 24.76 -9.81
N TYR A 364 1.36 25.16 -9.01
CA TYR A 364 1.47 24.73 -7.62
C TYR A 364 0.40 25.39 -6.74
N PHE A 365 0.12 26.68 -6.93
CA PHE A 365 -0.96 27.42 -6.27
C PHE A 365 -2.32 26.74 -6.43
N ASP A 366 -2.65 26.31 -7.65
CA ASP A 366 -3.88 25.56 -7.93
C ASP A 366 -4.00 24.27 -7.08
N LYS A 367 -2.87 23.63 -6.74
CA LYS A 367 -2.85 22.43 -5.89
C LYS A 367 -2.81 22.74 -4.40
N TRP A 368 -2.22 23.87 -4.02
CA TRP A 368 -2.05 24.24 -2.63
C TRP A 368 -3.25 25.02 -2.08
N GLY A 369 -4.03 25.67 -2.94
CA GLY A 369 -5.07 26.60 -2.55
C GLY A 369 -4.49 27.91 -1.99
N GLU A 370 -3.29 28.28 -2.42
CA GLU A 370 -2.54 29.47 -1.95
C GLU A 370 -2.30 30.41 -3.14
N ASP A 371 -1.98 31.68 -2.90
CA ASP A 371 -1.53 32.62 -3.94
C ASP A 371 -0.59 33.67 -3.32
N THR A 372 0.17 34.38 -4.14
CA THR A 372 1.03 35.50 -3.72
C THR A 372 1.15 36.56 -4.81
N ASN A 373 1.10 37.81 -4.37
CA ASN A 373 1.36 38.96 -5.24
C ASN A 373 2.83 39.12 -5.63
N ASP A 374 3.74 38.37 -4.99
CA ASP A 374 5.19 38.48 -5.19
C ASP A 374 5.81 37.26 -5.90
N THR A 375 5.06 36.69 -6.86
CA THR A 375 5.43 35.49 -7.61
C THR A 375 6.82 35.59 -8.23
N LYS A 376 7.18 36.78 -8.75
CA LYS A 376 8.47 37.02 -9.41
C LYS A 376 9.64 36.83 -8.46
N ASN A 377 9.59 37.45 -7.28
CA ASN A 377 10.66 37.34 -6.30
C ASN A 377 10.79 35.91 -5.77
N ILE A 378 9.69 35.18 -5.60
CA ILE A 378 9.72 33.77 -5.16
C ILE A 378 10.35 32.87 -6.21
N VAL A 379 10.07 33.09 -7.49
CA VAL A 379 10.71 32.35 -8.60
C VAL A 379 12.22 32.58 -8.62
N GLU A 380 12.66 33.85 -8.53
CA GLU A 380 14.08 34.20 -8.48
C GLU A 380 14.76 33.63 -7.22
N LEU A 381 14.09 33.70 -6.07
CA LEU A 381 14.56 33.16 -4.80
C LEU A 381 14.73 31.65 -4.87
N TRP A 382 13.70 30.91 -5.32
CA TRP A 382 13.76 29.45 -5.41
C TRP A 382 14.85 28.98 -6.38
N SER A 383 15.00 29.67 -7.51
CA SER A 383 16.09 29.42 -8.47
C SER A 383 17.45 29.63 -7.82
N THR A 384 17.64 30.77 -7.13
CA THR A 384 18.88 31.09 -6.42
C THR A 384 19.20 30.05 -5.36
N ILE A 385 18.23 29.63 -4.55
CA ILE A 385 18.43 28.59 -3.53
C ILE A 385 18.90 27.29 -4.21
N ASN A 386 18.24 26.90 -5.31
CA ASN A 386 18.56 25.69 -6.06
C ASN A 386 19.94 25.71 -6.73
N ASP A 387 20.62 26.85 -6.87
CA ASP A 387 22.01 26.86 -7.33
C ASP A 387 23.00 26.34 -6.27
N TYR A 388 22.64 26.46 -4.99
CA TYR A 388 23.47 26.01 -3.86
C TYR A 388 23.01 24.68 -3.28
N ARG A 389 21.69 24.52 -3.11
CA ARG A 389 21.08 23.32 -2.55
C ARG A 389 19.74 23.07 -3.21
N LYS A 390 19.59 21.91 -3.86
CA LYS A 390 18.31 21.52 -4.44
C LYS A 390 17.28 21.33 -3.33
N ILE A 391 16.18 22.08 -3.40
CA ILE A 391 14.99 21.95 -2.54
C ILE A 391 13.75 21.79 -3.42
N GLY A 392 12.81 20.98 -2.94
CA GLY A 392 11.53 20.79 -3.59
C GLY A 392 10.50 21.84 -3.20
N PRO A 393 9.34 21.84 -3.88
CA PRO A 393 8.33 22.88 -3.79
C PRO A 393 7.63 22.94 -2.41
N ALA A 394 7.71 21.90 -1.58
CA ALA A 394 7.12 21.96 -0.23
C ALA A 394 7.76 23.04 0.66
N ILE A 395 9.09 23.20 0.59
CA ILE A 395 9.81 24.23 1.35
C ILE A 395 9.42 25.63 0.83
N VAL A 396 9.22 25.76 -0.49
CA VAL A 396 8.76 27.00 -1.10
C VAL A 396 7.33 27.34 -0.67
N LYS A 397 6.46 26.34 -0.52
CA LYS A 397 5.14 26.52 0.08
C LYS A 397 5.25 27.10 1.49
N ASP A 398 6.13 26.56 2.34
CA ASP A 398 6.32 27.09 3.69
C ASP A 398 6.80 28.55 3.69
N ILE A 399 7.69 28.92 2.77
CA ILE A 399 8.11 30.31 2.54
C ILE A 399 6.92 31.19 2.15
N ILE A 400 6.11 30.79 1.18
CA ILE A 400 4.94 31.55 0.73
C ILE A 400 3.95 31.79 1.88
N ASN A 401 3.64 30.74 2.63
CA ASN A 401 2.70 30.82 3.74
C ASN A 401 3.23 31.78 4.82
N TYR A 402 4.54 31.72 5.14
CA TYR A 402 5.16 32.66 6.06
C TYR A 402 5.08 34.11 5.59
N LEU A 403 5.41 34.37 4.32
CA LEU A 403 5.38 35.72 3.74
C LEU A 403 3.96 36.32 3.74
N SER A 404 2.95 35.49 3.50
CA SER A 404 1.54 35.90 3.48
C SER A 404 1.03 36.37 4.84
N GLU A 405 1.61 35.86 5.93
CA GLU A 405 1.23 36.18 7.31
C GLU A 405 2.07 37.30 7.94
N ASN A 406 3.24 37.63 7.37
CA ASN A 406 4.26 38.49 8.00
C ASN A 406 4.79 39.59 7.07
N ASP A 407 3.90 40.27 6.32
CA ASP A 407 4.25 41.44 5.48
C ASP A 407 5.46 41.25 4.55
N ASN A 408 5.59 40.06 3.94
CA ASN A 408 6.71 39.67 3.08
C ASN A 408 8.10 39.70 3.76
N ASP A 409 8.20 39.28 5.02
CA ASP A 409 9.49 39.11 5.70
C ASP A 409 10.30 37.91 5.18
N TYR A 410 11.04 38.16 4.08
CA TYR A 410 11.90 37.17 3.43
C TYR A 410 13.07 36.68 4.27
N VAL A 411 13.62 37.51 5.17
CA VAL A 411 14.79 37.13 5.96
C VAL A 411 14.40 36.08 6.98
N SER A 412 13.31 36.28 7.71
CA SER A 412 12.84 35.30 8.68
C SER A 412 12.41 33.99 8.00
N ALA A 413 11.82 34.05 6.80
CA ALA A 413 11.49 32.87 6.01
C ALA A 413 12.76 32.09 5.58
N LEU A 414 13.79 32.80 5.10
CA LEU A 414 15.08 32.20 4.75
C LEU A 414 15.75 31.53 5.95
N ILE A 415 15.80 32.23 7.09
CA ILE A 415 16.37 31.71 8.34
C ILE A 415 15.62 30.46 8.80
N SER A 416 14.29 30.47 8.71
CA SER A 416 13.45 29.38 9.22
C SER A 416 13.48 28.13 8.34
N TYR A 417 13.44 28.28 7.01
CA TYR A 417 13.15 27.17 6.09
C TYR A 417 14.30 26.82 5.14
N VAL A 418 15.20 27.76 4.84
CA VAL A 418 16.25 27.58 3.82
C VAL A 418 17.60 27.31 4.46
N LEU A 419 18.05 28.17 5.38
CA LEU A 419 19.38 28.05 5.97
C LEU A 419 19.63 26.71 6.69
N PRO A 420 18.66 26.11 7.41
CA PRO A 420 18.86 24.77 7.97
C PRO A 420 19.15 23.70 6.90
N GLN A 421 18.66 23.88 5.67
CA GLN A 421 18.93 22.95 4.55
C GLN A 421 20.35 23.06 4.00
N PHE A 422 21.07 24.14 4.35
CA PHE A 422 22.41 24.46 3.87
C PHE A 422 23.51 23.88 4.76
N GLU A 423 23.15 23.09 5.78
CA GLU A 423 24.09 22.34 6.59
C GLU A 423 25.05 21.52 5.70
N GLY A 424 26.35 21.60 6.02
CA GLY A 424 27.43 20.97 5.28
C GLY A 424 27.88 21.69 4.00
N LEU A 425 27.32 22.85 3.65
CA LEU A 425 27.89 23.70 2.59
C LEU A 425 29.19 24.36 3.05
N SER A 426 30.11 24.60 2.12
CA SER A 426 31.35 25.32 2.39
C SER A 426 31.09 26.81 2.61
N TYR A 427 31.97 27.45 3.38
CA TYR A 427 31.94 28.89 3.63
C TYR A 427 31.84 29.72 2.34
N ASP A 428 32.64 29.41 1.31
CA ASP A 428 32.61 30.14 0.03
C ASP A 428 31.23 30.12 -0.63
N LYS A 429 30.52 28.98 -0.53
CA LYS A 429 29.16 28.84 -1.07
C LYS A 429 28.14 29.61 -0.24
N LEU A 430 28.26 29.57 1.09
CA LEU A 430 27.40 30.35 1.98
C LEU A 430 27.58 31.86 1.75
N ASN A 431 28.83 32.32 1.57
CA ASN A 431 29.15 33.71 1.31
C ASN A 431 28.66 34.17 -0.07
N ASP A 432 28.84 33.35 -1.12
CA ASP A 432 28.30 33.66 -2.44
C ASP A 432 26.77 33.69 -2.42
N PHE A 433 26.11 32.76 -1.71
CA PHE A 433 24.67 32.78 -1.54
C PHE A 433 24.17 34.08 -0.91
N TYR A 434 24.79 34.52 0.20
CA TYR A 434 24.44 35.79 0.84
C TYR A 434 24.55 36.98 -0.13
N LYS A 435 25.60 37.01 -0.94
CA LYS A 435 25.81 38.05 -1.97
C LYS A 435 24.75 38.00 -3.07
N GLN A 436 24.30 36.81 -3.47
CA GLN A 436 23.22 36.68 -4.45
C GLN A 436 21.88 37.13 -3.87
N ILE A 437 21.54 36.72 -2.65
CA ILE A 437 20.31 37.15 -1.96
C ILE A 437 20.28 38.68 -1.81
N SER A 438 21.42 39.30 -1.46
CA SER A 438 21.54 40.75 -1.33
C SER A 438 21.35 41.52 -2.64
N LYS A 439 21.48 40.85 -3.80
CA LYS A 439 21.22 41.43 -5.13
C LYS A 439 19.78 41.23 -5.60
N LEU A 440 19.05 40.28 -5.02
CA LEU A 440 17.64 40.07 -5.36
C LEU A 440 16.81 41.28 -4.91
N ASN A 441 15.76 41.59 -5.66
CA ASN A 441 14.91 42.75 -5.40
C ASN A 441 13.87 42.48 -4.29
N LEU A 442 14.34 41.94 -3.15
CA LEU A 442 13.51 41.54 -2.00
C LEU A 442 13.20 42.70 -1.04
N SER A 443 13.60 43.94 -1.38
CA SER A 443 13.38 45.15 -0.57
C SER A 443 13.83 45.03 0.90
N LEU A 444 14.92 44.30 1.14
CA LEU A 444 15.43 44.06 2.50
C LEU A 444 15.93 45.35 3.16
N LYS A 445 15.44 45.62 4.38
CA LYS A 445 15.96 46.69 5.24
C LYS A 445 17.39 46.34 5.70
N GLU A 446 18.20 47.34 6.02
CA GLU A 446 19.58 47.14 6.51
C GLU A 446 19.62 46.28 7.79
N GLU A 447 18.65 46.44 8.68
CA GLU A 447 18.50 45.61 9.88
C GLU A 447 18.29 44.12 9.55
N GLN A 448 17.46 43.81 8.55
CA GLN A 448 17.22 42.44 8.09
C GLN A 448 18.46 41.83 7.43
N LYS A 449 19.24 42.62 6.68
CA LYS A 449 20.52 42.16 6.11
C LYS A 449 21.54 41.83 7.19
N TYR A 450 21.59 42.64 8.25
CA TYR A 450 22.45 42.40 9.41
C TYR A 450 22.02 41.14 10.15
N GLU A 451 20.73 40.95 10.39
CA GLU A 451 20.16 39.77 11.03
C GLU A 451 20.51 38.48 10.27
N LEU A 452 20.29 38.47 8.95
CA LEU A 452 20.63 37.33 8.10
C LEU A 452 22.12 36.98 8.18
N LYS A 453 23.00 38.00 8.09
CA LYS A 453 24.46 37.82 8.20
C LYS A 453 24.84 37.28 9.57
N ALA A 454 24.29 37.86 10.64
CA ALA A 454 24.58 37.47 12.02
C ALA A 454 24.17 36.00 12.26
N PHE A 455 22.97 35.62 11.84
CA PHE A 455 22.48 34.24 11.96
C PHE A 455 23.36 33.26 11.17
N MET A 456 23.68 33.54 9.91
CA MET A 456 24.53 32.65 9.12
C MET A 456 25.93 32.50 9.73
N THR A 457 26.50 33.58 10.29
CA THR A 457 27.82 33.54 10.93
C THR A 457 27.82 32.65 12.17
N ASP A 458 26.79 32.79 13.02
CA ASP A 458 26.64 32.04 14.26
C ASP A 458 26.24 30.56 14.00
N TYR A 459 25.18 30.34 13.22
CA TYR A 459 24.63 29.00 12.96
C TYR A 459 25.62 28.07 12.28
N PHE A 460 26.40 28.57 11.32
CA PHE A 460 27.43 27.78 10.63
C PHE A 460 28.81 27.82 11.33
N GLN A 461 28.91 28.46 12.50
CA GLN A 461 30.13 28.55 13.31
C GLN A 461 31.36 29.01 12.51
N LEU A 462 31.20 30.07 11.72
CA LEU A 462 32.27 30.59 10.88
C LEU A 462 33.41 31.17 11.74
N ARG A 463 34.66 30.92 11.36
CA ARG A 463 35.83 31.33 12.16
C ARG A 463 36.07 32.84 12.09
N GLU A 464 36.81 33.40 13.04
CA GLU A 464 37.30 34.77 12.96
C GLU A 464 38.08 34.99 11.64
N GLY A 465 37.60 35.90 10.79
CA GLY A 465 38.14 36.15 9.44
C GLY A 465 37.31 35.54 8.29
N GLU A 466 36.37 34.64 8.60
CA GLU A 466 35.37 34.08 7.67
C GLU A 466 34.02 34.83 7.84
N GLU A 467 34.04 36.15 7.85
CA GLU A 467 32.79 36.91 7.88
C GLU A 467 32.10 36.85 6.53
N ILE A 468 30.80 36.54 6.51
CA ILE A 468 29.99 36.66 5.29
C ILE A 468 29.98 38.15 4.87
N GLY A 469 30.38 38.42 3.63
CA GLY A 469 30.79 39.74 3.15
C GLY A 469 29.75 40.46 2.32
#